data_AF-A0A496V1Y2-F1
#
_entry.id   AF-A0A496V1Y2-F1
#
_cell.length_a   1.000
_cell.length_b   1.000
_cell.length_c   1.000
_cell.angle_alpha   90.00
_cell.angle_beta   90.00
_cell.angle_gamma   90.00
#
_symmetry.space_group_name_H-M   'P 1'
#
loop_
_entity.id
_entity.type
_entity.pdbx_description
1 polymer ?
#
loop_
_entity_poly.entity_id
_entity_poly.type
_entity_poly.pdbx_seq_one_letter_code
_entity_poly.pdbx_strand_id
1 'polypeptide(L)'
;MFMFNNGLRKEALKKLENAVADYNAKTEDVKTKSLALFAIRQKSVDVIQSAENLVNKFANTPKEFDKTFSEFKAEYQVFTDTIAEFEKAGKDVSLKSAGTSVAGVAAGVGVATLAPSAAMAIATTFGTASTGTPIASLSGTAATRAALAWLGGGAVTAGGGVAGGNALLALAGPVGIGIGAFTLVGSGLYASSKNKEIVEKAEKQRAKVETLSAELKPKIVELRRLIELTENHQKGVSEILSPLESSTRKNFLGTLINYVQSLFKSNVPKDYQSFSSDQKTLLASLINHVQSLSKLLNKKVQ
;
A
#
# COMPACT_ATOMS: atom_id res chain seq x y z
N MET A 1 -23.71 -30.80 -34.49
CA MET A 1 -23.14 -29.44 -34.44
C MET A 1 -23.54 -28.66 -33.16
N PHE A 2 -24.79 -28.73 -32.69
CA PHE A 2 -25.25 -27.99 -31.49
C PHE A 2 -24.61 -28.43 -30.14
N MET A 3 -24.36 -29.72 -29.92
CA MET A 3 -23.71 -30.20 -28.68
C MET A 3 -22.25 -29.74 -28.56
N PHE A 4 -21.52 -29.65 -29.68
CA PHE A 4 -20.11 -29.24 -29.70
C PHE A 4 -19.91 -27.77 -29.28
N ASN A 5 -20.79 -26.88 -29.76
CA ASN A 5 -20.73 -25.44 -29.42
C ASN A 5 -21.10 -25.15 -27.96
N ASN A 6 -21.90 -26.01 -27.32
CA ASN A 6 -22.22 -25.87 -25.90
C ASN A 6 -21.04 -26.26 -24.98
N GLY A 7 -20.24 -27.25 -25.38
CA GLY A 7 -19.02 -27.65 -24.67
C GLY A 7 -17.96 -26.54 -24.69
N LEU A 8 -17.66 -26.00 -25.87
CA LEU A 8 -16.70 -24.90 -26.05
C LEU A 8 -17.08 -23.65 -25.25
N ARG A 9 -18.37 -23.33 -25.20
CA ARG A 9 -18.88 -22.23 -24.37
C ARG A 9 -18.65 -22.46 -22.88
N LYS A 10 -18.99 -23.64 -22.36
CA LYS A 10 -18.76 -23.97 -20.94
C LYS A 10 -17.28 -23.90 -20.59
N GLU A 11 -16.42 -24.38 -21.48
CA GLU A 11 -14.97 -24.33 -21.29
C GLU A 11 -14.44 -22.88 -21.26
N ALA A 12 -14.82 -22.05 -22.23
CA ALA A 12 -14.40 -20.64 -22.28
C ALA A 12 -14.85 -19.85 -21.04
N LEU A 13 -16.09 -20.06 -20.58
CA LEU A 13 -16.61 -19.44 -19.36
C LEU A 13 -15.84 -19.93 -18.11
N LYS A 14 -15.54 -21.23 -18.01
CA LYS A 14 -14.75 -21.78 -16.90
C LYS A 14 -13.32 -21.21 -16.87
N LYS A 15 -12.68 -21.04 -18.04
CA LYS A 15 -11.36 -20.40 -18.12
C LYS A 15 -11.41 -18.93 -17.69
N LEU A 16 -12.43 -18.20 -18.10
CA LEU A 16 -12.66 -16.82 -17.65
C LEU A 16 -12.89 -16.75 -16.14
N GLU A 17 -13.74 -17.63 -15.58
CA GLU A 17 -13.97 -17.76 -14.13
C GLU A 17 -12.66 -17.94 -13.36
N ASN A 18 -11.79 -18.86 -13.82
CA ASN A 18 -10.49 -19.10 -13.19
C ASN A 18 -9.57 -17.87 -13.26
N ALA A 19 -9.52 -17.18 -14.41
CA ALA A 19 -8.72 -15.96 -14.57
C ALA A 19 -9.20 -14.83 -13.64
N VAL A 20 -10.53 -14.66 -13.51
CA VAL A 20 -11.13 -13.69 -12.59
C VAL A 20 -10.83 -14.04 -11.13
N ALA A 21 -10.92 -15.32 -10.76
CA ALA A 21 -10.58 -15.77 -9.41
C ALA A 21 -9.11 -15.48 -9.05
N ASP A 22 -8.18 -15.75 -9.97
CA ASP A 22 -6.75 -15.47 -9.81
C ASP A 22 -6.46 -13.95 -9.71
N TYR A 23 -7.12 -13.13 -10.54
CA TYR A 23 -7.03 -11.68 -10.46
C TYR A 23 -7.55 -11.13 -9.12
N ASN A 24 -8.69 -11.64 -8.64
CA ASN A 24 -9.28 -11.23 -7.36
C ASN A 24 -8.36 -11.58 -6.18
N ALA A 25 -7.74 -12.77 -6.21
CA ALA A 25 -6.79 -13.18 -5.17
C ALA A 25 -5.57 -12.24 -5.11
N LYS A 26 -5.00 -11.85 -6.27
CA LYS A 26 -3.89 -10.89 -6.33
C LYS A 26 -4.28 -9.49 -5.88
N THR A 27 -5.48 -9.06 -6.25
CA THR A 27 -6.06 -7.80 -5.82
C THR A 27 -6.15 -7.72 -4.29
N GLU A 28 -6.67 -8.77 -3.65
CA GLU A 28 -6.76 -8.82 -2.19
C GLU A 28 -5.37 -8.88 -1.54
N ASP A 29 -4.39 -9.53 -2.17
CA ASP A 29 -3.00 -9.54 -1.68
C ASP A 29 -2.35 -8.15 -1.74
N VAL A 30 -2.54 -7.41 -2.85
CA VAL A 30 -2.10 -6.00 -2.96
C VAL A 30 -2.72 -5.15 -1.87
N LYS A 31 -4.04 -5.26 -1.65
CA LYS A 31 -4.75 -4.51 -0.61
C LYS A 31 -4.22 -4.84 0.79
N THR A 32 -4.14 -6.13 1.13
CA THR A 32 -3.69 -6.61 2.44
C THR A 32 -2.26 -6.16 2.74
N LYS A 33 -1.34 -6.33 1.77
CA LYS A 33 0.06 -5.90 1.92
C LYS A 33 0.19 -4.38 2.01
N SER A 34 -0.61 -3.62 1.28
CA SER A 34 -0.60 -2.16 1.36
C SER A 34 -1.07 -1.65 2.73
N LEU A 35 -2.07 -2.31 3.33
CA LEU A 35 -2.50 -2.04 4.71
C LEU A 35 -1.40 -2.39 5.72
N ALA A 36 -0.75 -3.54 5.56
CA ALA A 36 0.35 -3.95 6.43
C ALA A 36 1.53 -2.97 6.35
N LEU A 37 1.93 -2.57 5.14
CA LEU A 37 2.99 -1.60 4.90
C LEU A 37 2.68 -0.24 5.54
N PHE A 38 1.42 0.19 5.51
CA PHE A 38 1.00 1.43 6.17
C PHE A 38 1.06 1.34 7.68
N ALA A 39 0.54 0.27 8.26
CA ALA A 39 0.54 0.05 9.69
C ALA A 39 1.97 0.02 10.23
N ILE A 40 2.89 -0.62 9.52
CA ILE A 40 4.28 -0.67 9.96
C ILE A 40 5.02 0.65 9.81
N ARG A 41 4.73 1.42 8.76
CA ARG A 41 5.28 2.77 8.59
C ARG A 41 4.86 3.70 9.71
N GLN A 42 3.59 3.65 10.12
CA GLN A 42 3.13 4.39 11.29
C GLN A 42 3.88 3.98 12.55
N LYS A 43 4.01 2.68 12.83
CA LYS A 43 4.80 2.19 13.98
C LYS A 43 6.27 2.60 13.91
N SER A 44 6.83 2.72 12.71
CA SER A 44 8.22 3.14 12.51
C SER A 44 8.44 4.60 12.92
N VAL A 45 7.43 5.47 12.78
CA VAL A 45 7.48 6.85 13.28
C VAL A 45 7.68 6.86 14.80
N ASP A 46 6.89 6.07 15.53
CA ASP A 46 6.99 5.99 17.00
C ASP A 46 8.40 5.54 17.43
N VAL A 47 8.92 4.52 16.75
CA VAL A 47 10.25 3.95 17.04
C VAL A 47 11.39 4.93 16.73
N ILE A 48 11.27 5.72 15.64
CA ILE A 48 12.24 6.78 15.33
C ILE A 48 12.17 7.91 16.36
N GLN A 49 10.98 8.30 16.81
CA GLN A 49 10.82 9.32 17.85
C GLN A 49 11.45 8.88 19.18
N SER A 50 11.32 7.60 19.57
CA SER A 50 12.04 7.07 20.72
C SER A 50 13.56 7.15 20.55
N ALA A 51 14.07 6.87 19.35
CA ALA A 51 15.48 7.02 19.04
C ALA A 51 15.96 8.48 19.12
N GLU A 52 15.17 9.43 18.62
CA GLU A 52 15.45 10.87 18.73
C GLU A 52 15.49 11.31 20.20
N ASN A 53 14.49 10.89 20.98
CA ASN A 53 14.41 11.20 22.41
C ASN A 53 15.59 10.63 23.20
N LEU A 54 16.09 9.46 22.84
CA LEU A 54 17.29 8.88 23.45
C LEU A 54 18.53 9.71 23.09
N VAL A 55 18.74 9.99 21.80
CA VAL A 55 19.92 10.75 21.33
C VAL A 55 19.95 12.14 21.97
N ASN A 56 18.81 12.81 22.09
CA ASN A 56 18.71 14.15 22.67
C ASN A 56 19.06 14.21 24.17
N LYS A 57 19.21 13.07 24.85
CA LYS A 57 19.73 13.01 26.23
C LYS A 57 21.25 13.14 26.29
N PHE A 58 21.95 12.95 25.18
CA PHE A 58 23.41 13.00 25.13
C PHE A 58 23.90 14.39 24.73
N ALA A 59 24.86 14.92 25.48
CA ALA A 59 25.62 16.10 25.10
C ALA A 59 26.65 15.76 24.01
N ASN A 60 27.05 16.77 23.22
CA ASN A 60 28.12 16.69 22.23
C ASN A 60 27.94 15.58 21.17
N THR A 61 26.69 15.29 20.77
CA THR A 61 26.37 14.36 19.68
C THR A 61 26.91 14.87 18.33
N PRO A 62 27.30 13.98 17.40
CA PRO A 62 27.73 14.38 16.07
C PRO A 62 26.60 15.03 15.28
N LYS A 63 26.91 16.03 14.45
CA LYS A 63 25.95 16.75 13.58
C LYS A 63 25.15 15.84 12.64
N GLU A 64 25.65 14.64 12.35
CA GLU A 64 24.97 13.66 11.51
C GLU A 64 23.65 13.15 12.14
N PHE A 65 23.55 13.16 13.47
CA PHE A 65 22.34 12.78 14.20
C PHE A 65 21.25 13.82 13.98
N ASP A 66 21.57 15.10 14.18
CA ASP A 66 20.65 16.23 13.92
C ASP A 66 20.17 16.26 12.47
N LYS A 67 21.09 16.04 11.52
CA LYS A 67 20.76 15.92 10.10
C LYS A 67 19.76 14.80 9.85
N THR A 68 20.01 13.61 10.42
CA THR A 68 19.14 12.45 10.26
C THR A 68 17.72 12.71 10.77
N PHE A 69 17.57 13.28 11.97
CA PHE A 69 16.24 13.57 12.52
C PHE A 69 15.54 14.72 11.80
N SER A 70 16.29 15.67 11.26
CA SER A 70 15.74 16.72 10.39
C SER A 70 15.20 16.15 9.08
N GLU A 71 15.94 15.24 8.44
CA GLU A 71 15.49 14.51 7.24
C GLU A 71 14.25 13.66 7.55
N PHE A 72 14.25 12.95 8.68
CA PHE A 72 13.07 12.21 9.16
C PHE A 72 11.84 13.11 9.29
N LYS A 73 11.97 14.26 9.95
CA LYS A 73 10.85 15.20 10.15
C LYS A 73 10.27 15.70 8.82
N ALA A 74 11.13 15.98 7.85
CA ALA A 74 10.69 16.36 6.50
C ALA A 74 9.89 15.24 5.82
N GLU A 75 10.40 14.00 5.87
CA GLU A 75 9.70 12.83 5.33
C GLU A 75 8.39 12.55 6.09
N TYR A 76 8.38 12.71 7.41
CA TYR A 76 7.19 12.52 8.24
C TYR A 76 6.10 13.55 7.93
N GLN A 77 6.47 14.80 7.67
CA GLN A 77 5.53 15.82 7.22
C GLN A 77 4.87 15.41 5.90
N VAL A 78 5.66 14.97 4.90
CA VAL A 78 5.12 14.48 3.62
C VAL A 78 4.18 13.29 3.83
N PHE A 79 4.53 12.36 4.72
CA PHE A 79 3.73 11.18 5.02
C PHE A 79 2.37 11.56 5.64
N THR A 80 2.37 12.45 6.63
CA THR A 80 1.16 12.90 7.33
C THR A 80 0.28 13.80 6.47
N ASP A 81 0.86 14.70 5.68
CA ASP A 81 0.13 15.52 4.70
C ASP A 81 -0.58 14.62 3.70
N THR A 82 0.11 13.59 3.21
CA THR A 82 -0.49 12.62 2.29
C THR A 82 -1.63 11.87 2.96
N ILE A 83 -1.51 11.43 4.21
CA ILE A 83 -2.63 10.81 4.95
C ILE A 83 -3.83 11.76 5.04
N ALA A 84 -3.61 13.01 5.43
CA ALA A 84 -4.66 14.00 5.59
C ALA A 84 -5.39 14.31 4.27
N GLU A 85 -4.66 14.39 3.16
CA GLU A 85 -5.25 14.55 1.82
C GLU A 85 -6.18 13.40 1.45
N PHE A 86 -5.81 12.16 1.78
CA PHE A 86 -6.64 10.98 1.53
C PHE A 86 -7.88 10.92 2.43
N GLU A 87 -7.74 11.27 3.72
CA GLU A 87 -8.88 11.35 4.63
C GLU A 87 -9.89 12.42 4.19
N LYS A 88 -9.41 13.57 3.72
CA LYS A 88 -10.25 14.63 3.18
C LYS A 88 -10.98 14.18 1.91
N ALA A 89 -10.26 13.56 0.97
CA ALA A 89 -10.86 13.00 -0.24
C ALA A 89 -11.98 11.98 0.07
N GLY A 90 -11.76 11.09 1.05
CA GLY A 90 -12.78 10.12 1.48
C GLY A 90 -14.03 10.75 2.10
N LYS A 91 -13.87 11.83 2.88
CA LYS A 91 -15.00 12.58 3.48
C LYS A 91 -15.79 13.36 2.44
N ASP A 92 -15.13 14.01 1.49
CA ASP A 92 -15.80 14.79 0.43
C ASP A 92 -16.66 13.93 -0.50
N VAL A 93 -16.22 12.69 -0.78
CA VAL A 93 -17.01 11.69 -1.53
C VAL A 93 -18.24 11.25 -0.75
N SER A 94 -18.10 11.03 0.57
CA SER A 94 -19.20 10.59 1.45
C SER A 94 -20.26 11.68 1.67
N LEU A 95 -19.87 12.96 1.67
CA LEU A 95 -20.80 14.09 1.81
C LEU A 95 -21.55 14.42 0.51
N LYS A 96 -20.88 14.30 -0.65
CA LYS A 96 -21.52 14.52 -1.97
C LYS A 96 -22.57 13.45 -2.30
N SER A 97 -22.40 12.21 -1.84
CA SER A 97 -23.41 11.16 -2.03
C SER A 97 -24.66 11.34 -1.15
N ALA A 98 -24.55 12.07 -0.02
CA ALA A 98 -25.67 12.35 0.88
C ALA A 98 -26.48 13.60 0.46
N GLY A 99 -25.88 14.54 -0.27
CA GLY A 99 -26.53 15.82 -0.66
C GLY A 99 -27.32 15.80 -1.97
N THR A 100 -27.17 14.77 -2.81
CA THR A 100 -27.94 14.62 -4.05
C THR A 100 -29.00 13.55 -3.88
N SER A 101 -30.27 13.93 -3.96
CA SER A 101 -31.46 13.08 -4.00
C SER A 101 -31.57 12.25 -5.29
N VAL A 102 -30.48 11.57 -5.68
CA VAL A 102 -30.47 10.49 -6.66
C VAL A 102 -30.21 9.20 -5.90
N ALA A 103 -31.24 8.76 -5.18
CA ALA A 103 -31.32 7.41 -4.64
C ALA A 103 -31.26 6.42 -5.82
N GLY A 104 -30.10 5.80 -6.07
CA GLY A 104 -30.01 4.76 -7.09
C GLY A 104 -28.62 4.32 -7.54
N VAL A 105 -27.59 5.18 -7.46
CA VAL A 105 -26.23 4.84 -7.95
C VAL A 105 -25.20 4.67 -6.84
N ALA A 106 -25.56 4.96 -5.58
CA ALA A 106 -24.66 4.83 -4.43
C ALA A 106 -24.50 3.39 -3.89
N ALA A 107 -25.23 2.42 -4.44
CA ALA A 107 -25.04 1.00 -4.10
C ALA A 107 -23.92 0.42 -4.98
N GLY A 108 -22.67 0.48 -4.53
CA GLY A 108 -21.58 -0.07 -5.32
C GLY A 108 -20.28 -0.27 -4.58
N VAL A 109 -19.50 0.78 -4.33
CA VAL A 109 -18.14 0.58 -3.83
C VAL A 109 -17.77 1.63 -2.79
N GLY A 110 -17.72 1.18 -1.54
CA GLY A 110 -17.27 1.97 -0.40
C GLY A 110 -15.78 2.27 -0.48
N VAL A 111 -15.44 3.44 -1.00
CA VAL A 111 -14.10 4.04 -0.78
C VAL A 111 -13.98 4.55 0.66
N ALA A 112 -15.12 4.84 1.31
CA ALA A 112 -15.18 5.42 2.67
C ALA A 112 -14.60 4.53 3.79
N THR A 113 -14.26 3.27 3.54
CA THR A 113 -13.72 2.32 4.54
C THR A 113 -12.28 1.87 4.30
N LEU A 114 -11.61 2.38 3.26
CA LEU A 114 -10.22 2.02 2.96
C LEU A 114 -9.24 2.95 3.66
N ALA A 115 -8.24 2.40 4.35
CA ALA A 115 -7.16 3.19 4.92
C ALA A 115 -6.33 3.88 3.80
N PRO A 116 -5.72 5.05 4.05
CA PRO A 116 -5.05 5.87 3.03
C PRO A 116 -4.08 5.11 2.11
N SER A 117 -3.24 4.21 2.63
CA SER A 117 -2.33 3.43 1.78
C SER A 117 -3.00 2.34 0.97
N ALA A 118 -4.10 1.75 1.44
CA ALA A 118 -4.87 0.83 0.61
C ALA A 118 -5.52 1.59 -0.54
N ALA A 119 -6.12 2.75 -0.25
CA ALA A 119 -6.67 3.63 -1.26
C ALA A 119 -5.59 4.08 -2.26
N MET A 120 -4.40 4.46 -1.78
CA MET A 120 -3.28 4.87 -2.63
C MET A 120 -2.78 3.74 -3.51
N ALA A 121 -2.51 2.57 -2.93
CA ALA A 121 -2.02 1.42 -3.69
C ALA A 121 -3.04 0.99 -4.76
N ILE A 122 -4.32 1.05 -4.42
CA ILE A 122 -5.41 0.84 -5.38
C ILE A 122 -5.34 1.89 -6.49
N ALA A 123 -5.30 3.17 -6.14
CA ALA A 123 -5.30 4.25 -7.11
C ALA A 123 -4.05 4.28 -8.00
N THR A 124 -2.87 3.96 -7.46
CA THR A 124 -1.63 3.91 -8.25
C THR A 124 -1.50 2.64 -9.07
N THR A 125 -2.13 1.54 -8.66
CA THR A 125 -2.08 0.28 -9.40
C THR A 125 -3.11 0.24 -10.52
N PHE A 126 -4.34 0.66 -10.23
CA PHE A 126 -5.48 0.50 -11.14
C PHE A 126 -5.95 1.81 -11.74
N GLY A 127 -5.52 2.93 -11.20
CA GLY A 127 -6.01 4.21 -11.64
C GLY A 127 -5.33 4.69 -12.92
N THR A 128 -6.09 5.47 -13.68
CA THR A 128 -5.62 6.23 -14.83
C THR A 128 -5.81 7.70 -14.52
N ALA A 129 -4.79 8.51 -14.80
CA ALA A 129 -4.88 9.96 -14.69
C ALA A 129 -5.90 10.50 -15.71
N SER A 130 -6.34 11.75 -15.54
CA SER A 130 -7.31 12.40 -16.45
C SER A 130 -6.84 12.49 -17.91
N THR A 131 -5.53 12.37 -18.14
CA THR A 131 -4.89 12.33 -19.47
C THR A 131 -4.91 10.94 -20.12
N GLY A 132 -5.48 9.94 -19.46
CA GLY A 132 -5.46 8.54 -19.89
C GLY A 132 -4.15 7.81 -19.55
N THR A 133 -3.19 8.48 -18.92
CA THR A 133 -1.92 7.87 -18.48
C THR A 133 -2.15 6.93 -17.30
N PRO A 134 -1.69 5.67 -17.33
CA PRO A 134 -1.72 4.80 -16.15
C PRO A 134 -1.00 5.45 -14.97
N ILE A 135 -1.64 5.54 -13.80
CA ILE A 135 -0.99 6.14 -12.63
C ILE A 135 0.23 5.30 -12.21
N ALA A 136 0.21 4.00 -12.50
CA ALA A 136 1.32 3.09 -12.31
C ALA A 136 2.59 3.50 -13.07
N SER A 137 2.48 4.26 -14.17
CA SER A 137 3.65 4.75 -14.91
C SER A 137 4.16 6.10 -14.40
N LEU A 138 3.44 6.74 -13.47
CA LEU A 138 3.85 7.97 -12.82
C LEU A 138 4.71 7.66 -11.59
N SER A 139 5.59 8.59 -11.23
CA SER A 139 6.39 8.51 -10.03
C SER A 139 6.30 9.79 -9.21
N GLY A 140 6.78 9.75 -7.97
CA GLY A 140 6.86 10.95 -7.13
C GLY A 140 5.49 11.61 -6.89
N THR A 141 5.48 12.92 -6.67
CA THR A 141 4.28 13.69 -6.33
C THR A 141 3.21 13.64 -7.43
N ALA A 142 3.59 13.43 -8.69
CA ALA A 142 2.66 13.26 -9.80
C ALA A 142 1.77 12.02 -9.61
N ALA A 143 2.35 10.88 -9.22
CA ALA A 143 1.57 9.66 -8.94
C ALA A 143 0.59 9.86 -7.77
N THR A 144 1.02 10.53 -6.70
CA THR A 144 0.15 10.81 -5.54
C THR A 144 -0.99 11.75 -5.91
N ARG A 145 -0.71 12.82 -6.65
CA ARG A 145 -1.75 13.76 -7.10
C ARG A 145 -2.73 13.12 -8.06
N ALA A 146 -2.24 12.31 -8.99
CA ALA A 146 -3.10 11.55 -9.89
C ALA A 146 -3.95 10.54 -9.12
N ALA A 147 -3.37 9.85 -8.12
CA ALA A 147 -4.09 8.91 -7.26
C ALA A 147 -5.18 9.61 -6.43
N LEU A 148 -4.86 10.76 -5.83
CA LEU A 148 -5.83 11.58 -5.09
C LEU A 148 -6.95 12.09 -5.99
N ALA A 149 -6.61 12.59 -7.18
CA ALA A 149 -7.60 13.01 -8.17
C ALA A 149 -8.50 11.84 -8.58
N TRP A 150 -7.90 10.67 -8.79
CA TRP A 150 -8.61 9.44 -9.13
C TRP A 150 -9.56 8.96 -8.02
N LEU A 151 -9.17 9.14 -6.74
CA LEU A 151 -10.01 8.84 -5.57
C LEU A 151 -11.05 9.91 -5.25
N GLY A 152 -11.12 11.00 -6.02
CA GLY A 152 -12.12 12.07 -5.85
C GLY A 152 -11.63 13.30 -5.07
N GLY A 153 -10.35 13.39 -4.72
CA GLY A 153 -9.74 14.54 -4.04
C GLY A 153 -9.36 15.71 -4.95
N GLY A 154 -9.49 15.59 -6.27
CA GLY A 154 -9.18 16.63 -7.25
C GLY A 154 -10.43 17.02 -8.06
N ALA A 155 -10.76 18.31 -8.06
CA ALA A 155 -11.76 18.97 -8.91
C ALA A 155 -12.77 18.03 -9.62
N VAL A 156 -13.83 17.67 -8.91
CA VAL A 156 -15.05 17.04 -9.46
C VAL A 156 -15.77 17.96 -10.49
N THR A 157 -15.17 19.08 -10.89
CA THR A 157 -15.78 20.12 -11.71
C THR A 157 -15.41 20.08 -13.20
N ALA A 158 -14.63 19.12 -13.69
CA ALA A 158 -14.37 19.01 -15.13
C ALA A 158 -14.27 17.54 -15.60
N GLY A 159 -15.42 16.87 -15.74
CA GLY A 159 -15.61 15.70 -16.62
C GLY A 159 -14.83 14.40 -16.36
N GLY A 160 -13.89 14.34 -15.41
CA GLY A 160 -12.97 13.21 -15.22
C GLY A 160 -13.42 12.11 -14.24
N GLY A 161 -14.51 12.33 -13.50
CA GLY A 161 -14.94 11.47 -12.38
C GLY A 161 -15.47 10.07 -12.76
N VAL A 162 -15.45 9.71 -14.05
CA VAL A 162 -15.98 8.42 -14.54
C VAL A 162 -14.88 7.38 -14.78
N ALA A 163 -13.61 7.78 -14.90
CA ALA A 163 -12.52 6.87 -15.25
C ALA A 163 -12.14 5.91 -14.11
N GLY A 164 -12.29 6.32 -12.84
CA GLY A 164 -11.98 5.47 -11.68
C GLY A 164 -13.10 4.52 -11.25
N GLY A 165 -14.34 4.80 -11.64
CA GLY A 165 -15.48 3.93 -11.33
C GLY A 165 -15.30 2.52 -11.86
N ASN A 166 -14.75 2.33 -13.06
CA ASN A 166 -14.55 1.00 -13.65
C ASN A 166 -13.41 0.20 -13.02
N ALA A 167 -12.34 0.85 -12.56
CA ALA A 167 -11.24 0.17 -11.86
C ALA A 167 -11.60 -0.14 -10.40
N LEU A 168 -12.39 0.73 -9.75
CA LEU A 168 -12.98 0.48 -8.45
C LEU A 168 -14.06 -0.62 -8.50
N LEU A 169 -14.83 -0.66 -9.59
CA LEU A 169 -15.71 -1.79 -9.91
C LEU A 169 -14.87 -3.06 -10.14
N ALA A 170 -13.77 -3.00 -10.91
CA ALA A 170 -12.87 -4.15 -11.11
C ALA A 170 -12.30 -4.70 -9.79
N LEU A 171 -12.19 -3.88 -8.75
CA LEU A 171 -11.81 -4.28 -7.38
C LEU A 171 -12.97 -4.87 -6.56
N ALA A 172 -14.22 -4.60 -6.93
CA ALA A 172 -15.41 -5.10 -6.25
C ALA A 172 -15.74 -6.58 -6.59
N GLY A 173 -14.76 -7.33 -7.12
CA GLY A 173 -14.90 -8.73 -7.47
C GLY A 173 -15.54 -8.96 -8.86
N PRO A 174 -16.13 -10.14 -9.11
CA PRO A 174 -16.62 -10.58 -10.43
C PRO A 174 -17.58 -9.60 -11.13
N VAL A 175 -18.13 -8.63 -10.39
CA VAL A 175 -19.12 -7.65 -10.84
C VAL A 175 -18.54 -6.53 -11.70
N GLY A 176 -17.30 -6.11 -11.47
CA GLY A 176 -16.87 -4.84 -12.03
C GLY A 176 -15.75 -4.85 -13.06
N ILE A 177 -15.16 -6.01 -13.34
CA ILE A 177 -14.62 -6.25 -14.70
C ILE A 177 -15.83 -6.52 -15.60
N GLY A 178 -16.56 -5.45 -15.94
CA GLY A 178 -17.73 -5.43 -16.82
C GLY A 178 -18.39 -6.79 -17.03
N ILE A 179 -19.36 -7.13 -16.16
CA ILE A 179 -20.31 -8.22 -16.41
C ILE A 179 -21.14 -7.88 -17.65
N GLY A 180 -20.55 -8.12 -18.82
CA GLY A 180 -21.25 -8.32 -20.09
C GLY A 180 -21.36 -9.81 -20.43
N ALA A 181 -20.50 -10.66 -19.85
CA ALA A 181 -20.52 -12.11 -20.10
C ALA A 181 -21.36 -12.88 -19.07
N PHE A 182 -21.32 -12.52 -17.78
CA PHE A 182 -22.15 -13.18 -16.76
C PHE A 182 -23.64 -12.81 -16.80
N THR A 183 -24.00 -11.62 -17.28
CA THR A 183 -25.39 -11.22 -17.53
C THR A 183 -26.05 -12.06 -18.63
N LEU A 184 -25.26 -12.65 -19.53
CA LEU A 184 -25.74 -13.61 -20.52
C LEU A 184 -25.96 -15.03 -19.96
N VAL A 185 -25.45 -15.32 -18.76
CA VAL A 185 -25.63 -16.62 -18.08
C VAL A 185 -26.83 -16.59 -17.13
N GLY A 186 -27.07 -15.47 -16.44
CA GLY A 186 -28.16 -15.32 -15.47
C GLY A 186 -29.57 -15.09 -16.05
N SER A 187 -29.69 -14.70 -17.32
CA SER A 187 -30.97 -14.27 -17.93
C SER A 187 -31.76 -15.38 -18.63
N GLY A 188 -31.30 -16.65 -18.61
CA GLY A 188 -32.10 -17.78 -19.13
C GLY A 188 -32.33 -17.79 -20.65
N LEU A 189 -31.86 -16.80 -21.40
CA LEU A 189 -32.03 -16.71 -22.86
C LEU A 189 -30.93 -17.48 -23.60
N TYR A 190 -31.13 -18.80 -23.67
CA TYR A 190 -30.20 -19.75 -24.27
C TYR A 190 -30.47 -19.97 -25.76
N ALA A 191 -30.11 -19.00 -26.61
CA ALA A 191 -30.06 -19.22 -28.06
C ALA A 191 -28.70 -19.80 -28.49
N SER A 192 -28.69 -21.04 -28.99
CA SER A 192 -27.49 -21.74 -29.46
C SER A 192 -26.78 -21.06 -30.63
N SER A 193 -27.47 -20.17 -31.35
CA SER A 193 -26.94 -19.33 -32.43
C SER A 193 -25.90 -18.30 -31.96
N LYS A 194 -25.85 -17.98 -30.65
CA LYS A 194 -24.92 -17.00 -30.08
C LYS A 194 -23.71 -17.61 -29.36
N ASN A 195 -23.57 -18.93 -29.34
CA ASN A 195 -22.48 -19.59 -28.62
C ASN A 195 -21.08 -19.14 -29.07
N LYS A 196 -20.87 -18.91 -30.37
CA LYS A 196 -19.59 -18.42 -30.91
C LYS A 196 -19.27 -17.00 -30.40
N GLU A 197 -20.26 -16.11 -30.39
CA GLU A 197 -20.14 -14.74 -29.87
C GLU A 197 -19.80 -14.73 -28.37
N ILE A 198 -20.42 -15.63 -27.61
CA ILE A 198 -20.15 -15.78 -26.16
C ILE A 198 -18.71 -16.27 -25.92
N VAL A 199 -18.26 -17.28 -26.68
CA VAL A 199 -16.88 -17.79 -26.58
C VAL A 199 -15.86 -16.70 -26.89
N GLU A 200 -16.07 -15.95 -27.98
CA GLU A 200 -15.16 -14.88 -28.39
C GLU A 200 -15.10 -13.75 -27.34
N LYS A 201 -16.25 -13.35 -26.79
CA LYS A 201 -16.31 -12.37 -25.70
C LYS A 201 -15.61 -12.88 -24.44
N ALA A 202 -15.83 -14.14 -24.06
CA ALA A 202 -15.22 -14.74 -22.89
C ALA A 202 -13.69 -14.81 -23.00
N GLU A 203 -13.15 -15.24 -24.15
CA GLU A 203 -11.70 -15.28 -24.39
C GLU A 203 -11.09 -13.86 -24.43
N LYS A 204 -11.77 -12.90 -25.06
CA LYS A 204 -11.31 -11.49 -25.06
C LYS A 204 -11.28 -10.88 -23.67
N GLN A 205 -12.28 -11.18 -22.83
CA GLN A 205 -12.28 -10.74 -21.43
C GLN A 205 -11.20 -11.45 -20.63
N ARG A 206 -11.05 -12.76 -20.81
CA ARG A 206 -10.02 -13.56 -20.14
C ARG A 206 -8.64 -13.00 -20.42
N ALA A 207 -8.31 -12.73 -21.69
CA ALA A 207 -7.01 -12.16 -22.06
C ALA A 207 -6.73 -10.82 -21.33
N LYS A 208 -7.72 -9.93 -21.24
CA LYS A 208 -7.60 -8.68 -20.49
C LYS A 208 -7.35 -8.91 -19.00
N VAL A 209 -8.11 -9.83 -18.38
CA VAL A 209 -7.97 -10.17 -16.96
C VAL A 209 -6.60 -10.79 -16.67
N GLU A 210 -6.12 -11.67 -17.54
CA GLU A 210 -4.80 -12.28 -17.41
C GLU A 210 -3.67 -11.25 -17.53
N THR A 211 -3.79 -10.27 -18.43
CA THR A 211 -2.84 -9.13 -18.51
C THR A 211 -2.82 -8.34 -17.22
N LEU A 212 -3.98 -7.91 -16.71
CA LEU A 212 -4.07 -7.18 -15.44
C LEU A 212 -3.50 -8.01 -14.27
N SER A 213 -3.83 -9.29 -14.20
CA SER A 213 -3.31 -10.22 -13.18
C SER A 213 -1.77 -10.35 -13.25
N ALA A 214 -1.19 -10.32 -14.45
CA ALA A 214 0.26 -10.35 -14.64
C ALA A 214 0.93 -9.06 -14.14
N GLU A 215 0.31 -7.89 -14.34
CA GLU A 215 0.79 -6.59 -13.86
C GLU A 215 0.79 -6.48 -12.32
N LEU A 216 -0.11 -7.21 -11.63
CA LEU A 216 -0.14 -7.22 -10.16
C LEU A 216 0.99 -8.01 -9.51
N LYS A 217 1.56 -9.02 -10.20
CA LYS A 217 2.63 -9.86 -9.65
C LYS A 217 3.87 -9.06 -9.20
N PRO A 218 4.50 -8.21 -10.03
CA PRO A 218 5.67 -7.45 -9.60
C PRO A 218 5.36 -6.50 -8.43
N LYS A 219 4.17 -5.88 -8.42
CA LYS A 219 3.74 -4.99 -7.33
C LYS A 219 3.60 -5.71 -5.99
N ILE A 220 3.06 -6.94 -5.99
CA ILE A 220 2.98 -7.80 -4.80
C ILE A 220 4.39 -8.11 -4.26
N VAL A 221 5.33 -8.43 -5.15
CA VAL A 221 6.72 -8.73 -4.77
C VAL A 221 7.38 -7.49 -4.16
N GLU A 222 7.20 -6.32 -4.76
CA GLU A 222 7.75 -5.09 -4.22
C GLU A 222 7.13 -4.71 -2.88
N LEU A 223 5.80 -4.83 -2.73
CA LEU A 223 5.13 -4.60 -1.45
C LEU A 223 5.70 -5.49 -0.35
N ARG A 224 5.90 -6.78 -0.62
CA ARG A 224 6.52 -7.72 0.33
C ARG A 224 7.93 -7.25 0.71
N ARG A 225 8.74 -6.87 -0.27
CA ARG A 225 10.11 -6.37 -0.05
C ARG A 225 10.13 -5.11 0.80
N LEU A 226 9.22 -4.17 0.56
CA LEU A 226 9.11 -2.93 1.33
C LEU A 226 8.67 -3.20 2.78
N ILE A 227 7.74 -4.12 2.99
CA ILE A 227 7.33 -4.56 4.34
C ILE A 227 8.53 -5.14 5.07
N GLU A 228 9.22 -6.11 4.47
CA GLU A 228 10.36 -6.80 5.07
C GLU A 228 11.50 -5.83 5.42
N LEU A 229 11.85 -4.92 4.51
CA LEU A 229 12.87 -3.90 4.78
C LEU A 229 12.47 -2.96 5.92
N THR A 230 11.19 -2.56 5.97
CA THR A 230 10.68 -1.69 7.04
C THR A 230 10.70 -2.42 8.38
N GLU A 231 10.26 -3.70 8.41
CA GLU A 231 10.31 -4.57 9.59
C GLU A 231 11.73 -4.72 10.12
N ASN A 232 12.68 -5.03 9.23
CA ASN A 232 14.07 -5.26 9.62
C ASN A 232 14.71 -4.01 10.23
N HIS A 233 14.48 -2.84 9.65
CA HIS A 233 15.02 -1.60 10.22
C HIS A 233 14.30 -1.18 11.51
N GLN A 234 12.98 -1.36 11.60
CA GLN A 234 12.23 -1.10 12.83
C GLN A 234 12.71 -2.00 13.98
N LYS A 235 12.94 -3.28 13.68
CA LYS A 235 13.49 -4.25 14.62
C LYS A 235 14.89 -3.85 15.05
N GLY A 236 15.75 -3.44 14.11
CA GLY A 236 17.10 -2.95 14.40
C GLY A 236 17.11 -1.75 15.35
N VAL A 237 16.23 -0.76 15.15
CA VAL A 237 16.08 0.35 16.11
C VAL A 237 15.62 -0.17 17.47
N SER A 238 14.57 -1.00 17.51
CA SER A 238 13.99 -1.51 18.77
C SER A 238 14.98 -2.37 19.58
N GLU A 239 15.79 -3.19 18.89
CA GLU A 239 16.84 -4.01 19.50
C GLU A 239 17.94 -3.16 20.13
N ILE A 240 18.27 -2.00 19.54
CA ILE A 240 19.25 -1.06 20.09
C ILE A 240 18.65 -0.23 21.25
N LEU A 241 17.38 0.18 21.15
CA LEU A 241 16.72 0.99 22.18
C LEU A 241 16.36 0.20 23.43
N SER A 242 15.89 -1.05 23.31
CA SER A 242 15.36 -1.80 24.45
C SER A 242 16.34 -1.98 25.64
N PRO A 243 17.66 -2.19 25.43
CA PRO A 243 18.65 -2.21 26.50
C PRO A 243 18.98 -0.84 27.08
N LEU A 244 18.83 0.23 26.27
CA LEU A 244 19.14 1.61 26.65
C LEU A 244 18.01 2.24 27.48
N GLU A 245 16.78 1.76 27.30
CA GLU A 245 15.59 2.24 28.01
C GLU A 245 15.17 1.39 29.21
N SER A 246 15.66 0.15 29.34
CA SER A 246 15.27 -0.74 30.44
C SER A 246 16.47 -1.46 31.08
N SER A 247 16.68 -1.22 32.39
CA SER A 247 17.44 -2.11 33.27
C SER A 247 16.75 -3.47 33.51
N THR A 248 15.57 -3.69 32.92
CA THR A 248 14.73 -4.84 33.21
C THR A 248 13.83 -5.16 32.01
N ARG A 249 14.24 -6.10 31.16
CA ARG A 249 13.34 -7.11 30.56
C ARG A 249 14.15 -8.15 29.76
N LYS A 250 14.15 -9.38 30.25
CA LYS A 250 14.49 -10.58 29.48
C LYS A 250 13.25 -10.96 28.69
N ASN A 251 13.34 -11.08 27.37
CA ASN A 251 12.90 -12.28 26.60
C ASN A 251 13.08 -12.14 25.07
N PHE A 252 13.50 -13.27 24.50
CA PHE A 252 13.44 -13.75 23.10
C PHE A 252 14.19 -13.07 21.94
N LEU A 253 15.29 -12.34 22.18
CA LEU A 253 16.36 -12.12 21.17
C LEU A 253 17.73 -12.06 21.86
N GLY A 254 18.22 -13.23 22.30
CA GLY A 254 19.19 -13.34 23.39
C GLY A 254 20.63 -12.88 23.12
N THR A 255 21.11 -12.72 21.87
CA THR A 255 22.55 -12.43 21.66
C THR A 255 22.84 -10.94 21.49
N LEU A 256 22.14 -10.26 20.57
CA LEU A 256 22.35 -8.81 20.36
C LEU A 256 21.88 -7.99 21.56
N ILE A 257 20.74 -8.33 22.17
CA ILE A 257 20.28 -7.66 23.40
C ILE A 257 21.30 -7.85 24.52
N ASN A 258 21.85 -9.05 24.71
CA ASN A 258 22.86 -9.29 25.73
C ASN A 258 24.16 -8.54 25.44
N TYR A 259 24.57 -8.47 24.17
CA TYR A 259 25.74 -7.69 23.75
C TYR A 259 25.53 -6.20 24.02
N VAL A 260 24.41 -5.63 23.59
CA VAL A 260 24.09 -4.22 23.84
C VAL A 260 23.97 -3.95 25.34
N GLN A 261 23.24 -4.77 26.11
CA GLN A 261 23.19 -4.68 27.57
C GLN A 261 24.60 -4.74 28.18
N SER A 262 25.49 -5.57 27.63
CA SER A 262 26.87 -5.67 28.10
C SER A 262 27.68 -4.39 27.90
N LEU A 263 27.40 -3.63 26.84
CA LEU A 263 28.02 -2.34 26.58
C LEU A 263 27.56 -1.25 27.57
N PHE A 264 26.40 -1.40 28.22
CA PHE A 264 25.81 -0.39 29.10
C PHE A 264 25.64 -0.84 30.56
N LYS A 265 26.35 -1.90 30.98
CA LYS A 265 26.22 -2.59 32.28
C LYS A 265 26.22 -1.72 33.55
N SER A 266 26.80 -0.51 33.55
CA SER A 266 27.00 0.24 34.81
C SER A 266 26.64 1.72 34.77
N ASN A 267 26.55 2.37 33.59
CA ASN A 267 25.96 3.70 33.40
C ASN A 267 26.01 4.05 31.91
N VAL A 268 24.95 4.62 31.34
CA VAL A 268 25.03 5.22 29.99
C VAL A 268 25.66 6.60 30.15
N PRO A 269 26.80 6.91 29.49
CA PRO A 269 27.40 8.24 29.59
C PRO A 269 26.42 9.31 29.11
N LYS A 270 26.41 10.48 29.79
CA LYS A 270 25.61 11.64 29.36
C LYS A 270 26.26 12.44 28.23
N ASP A 271 27.56 12.27 28.02
CA ASP A 271 28.32 12.92 26.95
C ASP A 271 28.71 11.88 25.91
N TYR A 272 28.34 12.11 24.64
CA TYR A 272 28.67 11.25 23.51
C TYR A 272 30.18 11.00 23.39
N GLN A 273 31.02 11.98 23.74
CA GLN A 273 32.47 11.85 23.63
C GLN A 273 33.03 10.80 24.60
N SER A 274 32.35 10.56 25.72
CA SER A 274 32.71 9.54 26.71
C SER A 274 32.30 8.11 26.33
N PHE A 275 31.64 7.91 25.18
CA PHE A 275 31.26 6.58 24.71
C PHE A 275 32.48 5.81 24.20
N SER A 276 32.50 4.49 24.48
CA SER A 276 33.48 3.58 23.89
C SER A 276 33.29 3.46 22.37
N SER A 277 34.29 2.94 21.67
CA SER A 277 34.22 2.70 20.22
C SER A 277 33.00 1.82 19.85
N ASP A 278 32.75 0.78 20.64
CA ASP A 278 31.64 -0.15 20.42
C ASP A 278 30.29 0.54 20.63
N GLN A 279 30.15 1.37 21.68
CA GLN A 279 28.91 2.10 21.92
C GLN A 279 28.67 3.17 20.83
N LYS A 280 29.72 3.84 20.33
CA LYS A 280 29.62 4.77 19.18
C LYS A 280 29.20 4.05 17.90
N THR A 281 29.75 2.85 17.66
CA THR A 281 29.37 1.99 16.51
C THR A 281 27.90 1.56 16.59
N LEU A 282 27.42 1.25 17.79
CA LEU A 282 26.02 0.94 18.02
C LEU A 282 25.10 2.14 17.73
N LEU A 283 25.46 3.34 18.21
CA LEU A 283 24.71 4.56 17.92
C LEU A 283 24.76 4.94 16.43
N ALA A 284 25.86 4.69 15.74
CA ALA A 284 25.93 4.85 14.27
C ALA A 284 24.96 3.88 13.57
N SER A 285 24.87 2.64 14.04
CA SER A 285 23.93 1.64 13.50
C SER A 285 22.47 2.03 13.73
N LEU A 286 22.16 2.59 14.91
CA LEU A 286 20.84 3.17 15.22
C LEU A 286 20.48 4.25 14.20
N ILE A 287 21.39 5.19 13.95
CA ILE A 287 21.18 6.27 12.98
C ILE A 287 21.01 5.74 11.57
N ASN A 288 21.78 4.74 11.15
CA ASN A 288 21.61 4.10 9.84
C ASN A 288 20.21 3.47 9.68
N HIS A 289 19.69 2.83 10.73
CA HIS A 289 18.33 2.31 10.72
C HIS A 289 17.27 3.43 10.65
N VAL A 290 17.44 4.52 11.41
CA VAL A 290 16.55 5.69 11.35
C VAL A 290 16.55 6.33 9.96
N GLN A 291 17.72 6.54 9.35
CA GLN A 291 17.84 7.06 8.00
C GLN A 291 17.15 6.16 6.98
N SER A 292 17.30 4.84 7.13
CA SER A 292 16.68 3.87 6.22
C SER A 292 15.16 3.88 6.36
N LEU A 293 14.62 3.90 7.58
CA LEU A 293 13.18 4.01 7.83
C LEU A 293 12.61 5.33 7.30
N SER A 294 13.33 6.44 7.47
CA SER A 294 12.93 7.75 6.95
C SER A 294 12.75 7.72 5.43
N LYS A 295 13.71 7.13 4.71
CA LYS A 295 13.64 6.95 3.25
C LYS A 295 12.53 5.98 2.82
N LEU A 296 12.22 4.99 3.66
CA LEU A 296 11.17 4.00 3.37
C LEU A 296 9.76 4.52 3.64
N LEU A 297 9.61 5.56 4.46
CA LEU A 297 8.32 6.10 4.90
C LEU A 297 7.42 6.48 3.72
N ASN A 298 7.98 7.19 2.73
CA ASN A 298 7.26 7.65 1.53
C ASN A 298 7.58 6.84 0.27
N LYS A 299 8.30 5.72 0.39
CA LYS A 299 8.68 4.92 -0.79
C LYS A 299 7.44 4.33 -1.46
N LYS A 300 7.31 4.59 -2.76
CA LYS A 300 6.16 4.15 -3.57
C LYS A 300 6.46 2.81 -4.24
N VAL A 301 5.40 2.02 -4.41
CA VAL A 301 5.40 0.83 -5.25
C VAL A 301 5.36 1.28 -6.71
N GLN A 302 6.28 0.80 -7.54
CA GLN A 302 6.41 1.13 -8.96
C GLN A 302 5.88 -0.05 -9.79
#